data_AF-A0A961MT44-F1
#
_entry.id   AF-A0A961MT44-F1
#
_cell.length_a   1.000
_cell.length_b   1.000
_cell.length_c   1.000
_cell.angle_alpha   90.00
_cell.angle_beta   90.00
_cell.angle_gamma   90.00
#
_symmetry.space_group_name_H-M   'P 1'
#
loop_
_entity.id
_entity.type
_entity.pdbx_description
1 polymer ?
#
loop_
_entity_poly.entity_id
_entity_poly.type
_entity_poly.pdbx_seq_one_letter_code
_entity_poly.pdbx_strand_id
1 'polypeptide(L)' 'SASESAASGLPEYDPSGGLLGGGVVLGARYLFNERWGLEGEASWERLLNDAADSPITALGSEDQYEVRLNLTRRISLDF' A
#
# COMPACT_ATOMS: atom_id res chain seq x y z
N SER A 1 3.96 -22.76 -6.37
CA SER A 1 4.37 -24.18 -6.52
C SER A 1 3.42 -25.11 -5.76
N ALA A 2 3.31 -26.38 -6.16
CA ALA A 2 2.44 -27.38 -5.49
C ALA A 2 2.66 -27.50 -3.97
N SER A 3 3.92 -27.38 -3.52
CA SER A 3 4.27 -27.37 -2.10
C SER A 3 3.74 -26.14 -1.34
N GLU A 4 3.75 -24.96 -1.97
CA GLU A 4 3.24 -23.71 -1.38
C GLU A 4 1.70 -23.68 -1.39
N SER A 5 1.08 -24.21 -2.45
CA SER A 5 -0.37 -24.40 -2.54
C SER A 5 -0.86 -25.34 -1.44
N ALA A 6 -0.19 -26.47 -1.23
CA ALA A 6 -0.52 -27.41 -0.15
C ALA A 6 -0.32 -26.82 1.26
N ALA A 7 0.68 -25.96 1.45
CA ALA A 7 0.95 -25.31 2.74
C ALA A 7 -0.02 -24.17 3.07
N SER A 8 -0.48 -23.42 2.05
CA SER A 8 -1.39 -22.28 2.20
C SER A 8 -2.87 -22.63 2.06
N GLY A 9 -3.20 -23.77 1.44
CA GLY A 9 -4.57 -24.17 1.12
C GLY A 9 -5.18 -23.42 -0.09
N LEU A 10 -4.38 -22.62 -0.80
CA LEU A 10 -4.80 -21.87 -1.98
C LEU A 10 -4.47 -22.64 -3.27
N PRO A 11 -5.31 -22.61 -4.31
CA PRO A 11 -4.98 -23.22 -5.61
C PRO A 11 -3.73 -22.55 -6.21
N GLU A 12 -2.99 -23.30 -7.03
CA GLU A 12 -1.90 -22.72 -7.81
C GLU A 12 -2.41 -21.60 -8.72
N TYR A 13 -1.66 -20.50 -8.77
CA TYR A 13 -2.00 -19.31 -9.53
C TYR A 13 -0.76 -18.85 -10.30
N ASP A 14 -0.92 -18.61 -11.60
CA ASP A 14 0.15 -18.17 -12.50
C ASP A 14 -0.27 -16.83 -13.15
N PRO A 15 0.22 -15.68 -12.63
CA PRO A 15 -0.16 -14.38 -13.13
C PRO A 15 0.51 -14.09 -14.48
N SER A 16 -0.31 -13.90 -15.50
CA SER A 16 0.04 -13.27 -16.77
C SER A 16 0.04 -11.74 -16.63
N GLY A 17 1.22 -11.17 -16.36
CA GLY A 17 1.38 -9.75 -16.00
C GLY A 17 0.58 -8.70 -16.80
N GLY A 18 0.33 -7.55 -16.18
CA GLY A 18 -0.50 -6.48 -16.73
C GLY A 18 -0.53 -5.28 -15.77
N LEU A 19 -1.56 -4.44 -15.86
CA LEU A 19 -1.76 -3.39 -14.85
C LEU A 19 -2.15 -4.04 -13.52
N LEU A 20 -1.39 -3.75 -12.47
CA LEU A 20 -1.62 -4.30 -11.13
C LEU A 20 -2.84 -3.68 -10.45
N GLY A 21 -3.03 -2.37 -10.62
CA GLY A 21 -4.06 -1.62 -9.92
C GLY A 21 -4.11 -0.15 -10.34
N GLY A 22 -5.10 0.57 -9.83
CA GLY A 22 -5.26 2.01 -9.99
C GLY A 22 -5.93 2.61 -8.75
N GLY A 23 -5.54 3.83 -8.37
CA GLY A 23 -5.94 4.38 -7.08
C GLY A 23 -5.84 5.90 -6.96
N VAL A 24 -6.21 6.39 -5.78
CA VAL A 24 -6.07 7.79 -5.37
C VAL A 24 -5.33 7.90 -4.06
N VAL A 25 -4.57 8.98 -3.92
CA VAL A 25 -3.81 9.30 -2.70
C VAL A 25 -4.21 10.69 -2.25
N LEU A 26 -4.51 10.84 -0.96
CA LEU A 26 -4.85 12.08 -0.30
C LEU A 26 -3.82 12.36 0.80
N GLY A 27 -3.10 13.47 0.66
CA GLY A 27 -2.08 13.90 1.61
C GLY A 27 -2.44 15.22 2.29
N ALA A 28 -2.10 15.35 3.57
CA ALA A 28 -2.22 16.57 4.34
C ALA A 28 -0.98 16.79 5.21
N ARG A 29 -0.53 18.03 5.32
CA ARG A 29 0.63 18.41 6.14
C ARG A 29 0.29 19.55 7.08
N TYR A 30 0.73 19.41 8.33
CA TYR A 30 0.63 20.44 9.35
C TYR A 30 2.00 20.77 9.94
N LEU A 31 2.35 22.05 9.98
CA LEU A 31 3.57 22.51 10.64
C LEU A 31 3.21 23.01 12.04
N PHE A 32 3.76 22.38 13.07
CA PHE A 32 3.62 22.84 14.45
C PHE A 32 4.42 24.12 14.69
N ASN A 33 5.59 24.21 14.06
CA ASN A 33 6.47 25.37 14.04
C ASN A 33 7.50 25.23 12.90
N GLU A 34 8.46 26.15 12.81
CA GLU A 34 9.52 26.16 11.80
C GLU A 34 10.41 24.89 11.82
N ARG A 35 10.41 24.16 12.94
CA ARG A 35 11.27 23.00 13.18
C ARG A 35 10.53 21.67 13.17
N TRP A 36 9.21 21.65 13.39
CA TRP A 36 8.45 20.41 13.55
C TRP A 36 7.19 20.42 12.71
N GLY A 37 6.88 19.27 12.08
CA GLY A 37 5.63 19.08 11.36
C GLY A 37 5.15 17.63 11.39
N LEU A 38 3.87 17.45 11.13
CA LEU A 38 3.21 16.17 10.93
C LEU A 38 2.70 16.12 9.49
N GLU A 39 2.79 14.96 8.88
CA GLU A 39 2.22 14.66 7.58
C GLU A 39 1.39 13.39 7.69
N GLY A 40 0.18 13.45 7.15
CA GLY A 40 -0.74 12.32 7.07
C GLY A 40 -1.06 12.03 5.60
N GLU A 41 -1.13 10.76 5.27
CA GLU A 41 -1.51 10.27 3.94
C GLU A 41 -2.53 9.16 4.09
N ALA A 42 -3.54 9.16 3.22
CA ALA A 42 -4.48 8.08 3.06
C ALA A 42 -4.53 7.71 1.57
N SER A 43 -4.43 6.42 1.26
CA SER A 43 -4.55 5.92 -0.09
C SER A 43 -5.63 4.86 -0.20
N TRP A 44 -6.22 4.80 -1.39
CA TRP A 44 -7.07 3.70 -1.82
C TRP A 44 -6.57 3.25 -3.18
N GLU A 45 -6.37 1.95 -3.34
CA GLU A 45 -5.98 1.31 -4.60
C GLU A 45 -6.91 0.14 -4.87
N ARG A 46 -7.44 0.06 -6.08
CA ARG A 46 -8.18 -1.12 -6.55
C ARG A 46 -7.25 -1.97 -7.39
N LEU A 47 -7.09 -3.23 -6.99
CA LEU A 47 -6.37 -4.24 -7.77
C LEU A 47 -7.15 -4.55 -9.06
N LEU A 48 -6.43 -4.83 -10.14
CA LEU A 48 -6.97 -5.10 -11.47
C LEU A 48 -6.34 -6.37 -12.06
N ASN A 49 -7.00 -6.94 -13.07
CA ASN A 49 -6.54 -8.13 -13.80
C ASN A 49 -6.14 -9.26 -12.81
N ASP A 50 -5.00 -9.88 -13.07
CA ASP A 50 -4.49 -11.01 -12.30
C ASP A 50 -4.20 -10.68 -10.82
N ALA A 51 -4.07 -9.41 -10.45
CA ALA A 51 -3.97 -9.02 -9.05
C ALA A 51 -5.33 -9.09 -8.34
N ALA A 52 -6.42 -8.78 -9.04
CA ALA A 52 -7.78 -8.90 -8.53
C ALA A 52 -8.22 -10.36 -8.43
N ASP A 53 -7.90 -11.16 -9.45
CA ASP A 53 -8.33 -12.56 -9.58
C ASP A 53 -7.45 -13.56 -8.82
N SER A 54 -6.42 -13.08 -8.10
CA SER A 54 -5.54 -13.91 -7.29
C SER A 54 -6.30 -14.62 -6.15
N PRO A 55 -6.01 -15.91 -5.85
CA PRO A 55 -6.59 -16.62 -4.72
C PRO A 55 -6.39 -15.92 -3.37
N ILE A 56 -5.32 -15.13 -3.26
CA ILE A 56 -5.03 -14.34 -2.05
C ILE A 56 -6.02 -13.18 -1.93
N THR A 57 -6.26 -12.46 -3.02
CA THR A 57 -7.21 -11.33 -3.09
C THR A 57 -8.65 -11.81 -2.90
N ALA A 58 -9.00 -12.98 -3.44
CA ALA A 58 -10.32 -13.60 -3.28
C ALA A 58 -10.70 -13.93 -1.83
N LEU A 59 -9.71 -14.14 -0.95
CA LEU A 59 -9.94 -14.31 0.49
C LEU A 59 -9.92 -12.99 1.28
N GLY A 60 -9.45 -11.91 0.65
CA GLY A 60 -9.38 -10.58 1.22
C GLY A 60 -10.32 -9.62 0.51
N SER A 61 -9.73 -8.59 -0.10
CA SER A 61 -10.44 -7.54 -0.83
C SER A 61 -9.58 -7.12 -2.02
N GLU A 62 -10.20 -6.78 -3.15
CA GLU A 62 -9.53 -6.12 -4.28
C GLU A 62 -9.22 -4.66 -3.96
N ASP A 63 -10.02 -4.03 -3.09
CA ASP A 63 -9.82 -2.66 -2.62
C ASP A 63 -8.83 -2.65 -1.44
N GLN A 64 -7.66 -2.04 -1.65
CA GLN A 64 -6.60 -1.83 -0.67
C GLN A 64 -6.71 -0.42 -0.08
N TYR A 65 -6.59 -0.32 1.24
CA TYR A 65 -6.58 0.96 1.96
C TYR A 65 -5.32 1.07 2.81
N GLU A 66 -4.62 2.19 2.73
CA GLU A 66 -3.45 2.47 3.57
C GLU A 66 -3.56 3.86 4.20
N VAL A 67 -3.10 3.97 5.45
CA VAL A 67 -2.96 5.25 6.17
C VAL A 67 -1.55 5.35 6.74
N ARG A 68 -0.88 6.48 6.50
CA ARG A 68 0.47 6.78 6.97
C ARG A 68 0.49 8.07 7.77
N LEU A 69 1.27 8.09 8.84
CA LEU A 69 1.56 9.27 9.64
C LEU A 69 3.08 9.45 9.78
N ASN A 70 3.59 10.64 9.46
CA ASN A 70 5.01 10.97 9.49
C ASN A 70 5.27 12.20 10.36
N LEU A 71 6.14 12.07 11.36
CA LEU A 71 6.65 13.21 12.13
C LEU A 71 7.97 13.68 11.53
N THR A 72 8.09 14.98 11.26
CA THR A 72 9.27 15.58 10.62
C THR A 72 9.91 16.62 11.53
N ARG A 73 11.26 16.67 11.53
CA ARG A 73 12.05 17.67 12.27
C ARG A 73 13.13 18.29 11.38
N ARG A 74 13.20 19.63 11.33
CA ARG A 74 14.30 20.38 10.69
C ARG A 74 15.44 20.58 11.67
N ILE A 75 16.65 20.16 11.27
CA ILE A 75 17.90 20.37 12.01
C ILE A 75 18.76 21.33 11.20
N SER A 76 19.24 22.40 11.84
CA SER A 76 20.26 23.30 11.29
C SER A 76 21.54 23.07 12.07
N LEU A 77 22.66 22.90 11.37
CA LEU A 77 23.99 22.76 11.93
C LEU A 77 24.78 23.99 11.48
N ASP A 78 25.09 24.87 12.43
CA ASP A 78 25.91 26.04 12.20
C ASP A 78 27.33 25.75 12.72
N PHE A 79 28.36 26.08 11.93
CA PHE A 79 29.79 25.90 12.22
C PHE A 79 30.55 27.19 12.04
#